data_AF-A0AAF1ADL7-F1
#
_entry.id   AF-A0AAF1ADL7-F1
#
_cell.length_a   1.000
_cell.length_b   1.000
_cell.length_c   1.000
_cell.angle_alpha   90.00
_cell.angle_beta   90.00
_cell.angle_gamma   90.00
#
_symmetry.space_group_name_H-M   'P 1'
#
loop_
_entity.id
_entity.type
_entity.pdbx_description
1 polymer ?
#
loop_
_entity_poly.entity_id
_entity_poly.type
_entity_poly.pdbx_seq_one_letter_code
_entity_poly.pdbx_strand_id
1 'polypeptide(L)' 'MTAQPPDPDPARTPSLEPGGGVRPGETPPDSAQTSGLSEPQPHARHKYTPATVAGIVAVAVFVLLFIATGVLLVMDLLF' A
#
# COMPACT_ATOMS: atom_id res chain seq x y z
N MET A 1 -26.68 29.27 -7.42
CA MET A 1 -25.77 28.25 -6.86
C MET A 1 -25.31 28.80 -5.53
N THR A 2 -25.74 28.17 -4.44
CA THR A 2 -24.91 27.27 -3.60
C THR A 2 -24.50 28.01 -2.34
N ALA A 3 -24.75 27.40 -1.18
CA ALA A 3 -24.38 27.93 0.12
C ALA A 3 -22.94 28.45 0.11
N GLN A 4 -22.74 29.67 0.61
CA GLN A 4 -21.42 30.22 0.91
C GLN A 4 -20.69 29.21 1.81
N PRO A 5 -19.50 28.70 1.44
CA PRO A 5 -18.70 27.90 2.36
C PRO A 5 -18.42 28.73 3.62
N PRO A 6 -18.39 28.12 4.83
CA PRO A 6 -18.16 28.88 6.06
C PRO A 6 -16.69 29.29 6.25
N ASP A 7 -15.80 29.02 5.29
CA ASP A 7 -14.38 29.23 5.49
C ASP A 7 -13.97 30.70 5.30
N PRO A 8 -13.34 31.32 6.32
CA PRO A 8 -12.89 32.70 6.24
C PRO A 8 -11.76 32.84 5.21
N ASP A 9 -11.80 33.95 4.47
CA ASP A 9 -10.79 34.33 3.49
C ASP A 9 -9.37 34.30 4.10
N PRO A 10 -8.44 33.46 3.59
CA PRO A 10 -7.07 33.32 4.10
C PRO A 10 -6.27 34.62 4.08
N ALA A 11 -6.64 35.59 3.24
CA ALA A 11 -6.00 36.90 3.22
C ALA A 11 -6.42 37.80 4.40
N ARG A 12 -7.46 37.41 5.13
CA ARG A 12 -8.06 38.15 6.25
C ARG A 12 -7.98 37.43 7.60
N THR A 13 -7.34 36.26 7.66
CA THR A 13 -7.08 35.53 8.90
C THR A 13 -5.69 35.92 9.44
N PRO A 14 -5.62 36.77 10.50
CA PRO A 14 -4.34 37.13 11.09
C PRO A 14 -3.75 35.90 11.79
N SER A 15 -2.42 35.74 11.74
CA SER A 15 -1.59 34.67 12.36
C SER A 15 -1.38 33.36 11.57
N LEU A 16 -1.91 33.21 10.36
CA LEU A 16 -1.54 32.08 9.51
C LEU A 16 -0.22 32.37 8.79
N GLU A 17 0.86 31.69 9.19
CA GLU A 17 2.05 31.62 8.36
C GLU A 17 1.69 30.96 7.02
N PRO A 18 2.33 31.36 5.90
CA PRO A 18 2.19 30.66 4.62
C PRO A 18 2.50 29.16 4.80
N GLY A 19 1.47 28.32 4.94
CA GLY A 19 1.60 26.90 5.35
C GLY A 19 0.53 26.39 6.33
N GLY A 20 -0.32 27.26 6.88
CA GLY A 20 -1.45 26.86 7.74
C GLY A 20 -1.10 26.63 9.22
N GLY A 21 0.10 27.04 9.63
CA GLY A 21 0.54 27.04 11.04
C GLY A 21 0.48 28.43 11.69
N VAL A 22 0.70 28.48 13.01
CA VAL A 22 0.81 29.71 13.81
C VAL A 22 2.14 29.75 14.57
N ARG A 23 2.50 30.93 15.08
CA ARG A 23 3.70 31.12 15.89
C ARG A 23 3.64 30.36 17.22
N PRO A 24 4.79 29.90 17.76
CA PRO A 24 4.83 29.21 19.05
C PRO A 24 4.23 30.07 20.17
N GLY A 25 3.17 29.58 20.81
CA GLY A 25 2.45 30.28 21.89
C GLY A 25 1.17 30.99 21.47
N GLU A 26 0.88 31.10 20.17
CA GLU A 26 -0.44 31.48 19.66
C GLU A 26 -1.33 30.23 19.53
N THR A 27 -2.63 30.36 19.79
CA THR A 27 -3.57 29.23 19.64
C THR A 27 -3.71 28.91 18.14
N PRO A 28 -3.44 27.67 17.71
CA PRO A 28 -3.58 27.27 16.30
C PRO A 28 -4.98 27.51 15.73
N PRO A 29 -5.10 27.82 14.43
CA PRO A 29 -6.38 27.94 13.75
C PRO A 29 -7.16 26.62 13.83
N ASP A 30 -8.47 26.75 14.03
CA ASP A 30 -9.39 25.65 13.75
C ASP A 30 -9.42 25.44 12.22
N SER A 31 -8.77 24.38 11.73
CA SER A 31 -8.81 23.84 10.35
C SER A 31 -7.80 24.47 9.36
N ALA A 32 -7.17 23.75 8.42
CA ALA A 32 -7.30 22.37 7.98
C ALA A 32 -6.01 21.59 8.24
N GLN A 33 -6.09 20.70 9.22
CA GLN A 33 -5.15 19.62 9.46
C GLN A 33 -4.84 18.88 8.14
N THR A 34 -3.56 18.63 7.88
CA THR A 34 -3.11 17.59 6.93
C THR A 34 -3.37 16.17 7.45
N SER A 35 -4.40 16.00 8.29
CA SER A 35 -4.96 14.73 8.75
C SER A 35 -5.64 14.04 7.56
N GLY A 36 -4.81 13.49 6.68
CA GLY A 36 -5.23 12.84 5.45
C GLY A 36 -4.08 12.15 4.70
N LEU A 37 -2.82 12.40 5.08
CA LEU A 37 -1.66 11.69 4.50
C LEU A 37 -1.57 10.20 4.92
N SER A 38 -2.53 9.70 5.70
CA SER A 38 -2.74 8.28 5.96
C SER A 38 -4.08 7.85 5.40
N GLU A 39 -4.23 7.90 4.07
CA GLU A 39 -5.25 7.07 3.41
C GLU A 39 -5.02 5.62 3.87
N PRO A 40 -6.04 4.90 4.40
CA PRO A 40 -5.88 3.51 4.78
C PRO A 40 -5.37 2.71 3.58
N GLN A 41 -4.17 2.15 3.66
CA GLN A 41 -3.69 1.26 2.60
C GLN A 41 -4.71 0.13 2.46
N PRO A 42 -5.22 -0.12 1.24
CA PRO A 42 -6.12 -1.23 1.01
C PRO A 42 -5.42 -2.49 1.49
N HIS A 43 -5.94 -3.08 2.57
CA HIS A 43 -5.38 -4.32 3.09
C HIS A 43 -5.55 -5.35 1.99
N ALA A 44 -4.47 -6.01 1.59
CA ALA A 44 -4.50 -7.06 0.57
C ALA A 44 -5.52 -8.12 1.02
N ARG A 45 -6.71 -8.08 0.42
CA ARG A 45 -7.90 -8.82 0.89
C ARG A 45 -7.73 -10.33 0.72
N HIS A 46 -6.76 -10.76 -0.08
CA HIS A 46 -6.48 -12.16 -0.34
C HIS A 46 -4.97 -12.41 -0.41
N LYS A 47 -4.48 -13.32 0.43
CA LYS A 47 -3.06 -13.69 0.50
C LYS A 47 -2.57 -14.45 -0.75
N TYR A 48 -3.49 -15.00 -1.54
CA TYR A 48 -3.19 -15.85 -2.69
C TYR A 48 -3.78 -15.29 -3.97
N THR A 49 -3.01 -14.47 -4.69
CA THR A 49 -3.43 -14.10 -6.04
C THR A 49 -3.40 -15.33 -6.96
N PRO A 50 -4.20 -15.39 -8.04
CA PRO A 50 -4.11 -16.47 -9.03
C PRO A 50 -2.68 -16.68 -9.56
N ALA A 51 -1.91 -15.60 -9.67
CA ALA A 51 -0.49 -15.65 -10.04
C ALA A 51 0.37 -16.38 -8.99
N THR A 52 0.10 -16.16 -7.70
CA THR A 52 0.78 -16.87 -6.60
C THR A 52 0.51 -18.38 -6.67
N VAL A 53 -0.75 -18.77 -6.89
CA VAL A 53 -1.15 -20.18 -7.00
C VAL A 53 -0.50 -20.83 -8.23
N ALA A 54 -0.54 -20.15 -9.39
CA ALA A 54 0.12 -20.62 -10.60
C ALA A 54 1.63 -20.82 -10.40
N GLY A 55 2.29 -19.89 -9.71
CA GLY A 55 3.71 -20.01 -9.36
C GLY A 55 4.01 -21.23 -8.49
N ILE A 56 3.20 -21.48 -7.45
CA ILE A 56 3.36 -22.67 -6.59
C ILE A 56 3.19 -23.95 -7.40
N VAL A 57 2.17 -24.03 -8.25
CA VAL A 57 1.92 -25.22 -9.10
C VAL A 57 3.08 -25.44 -10.07
N ALA A 58 3.60 -24.39 -10.72
CA ALA A 58 4.72 -24.49 -11.63
C ALA A 58 5.98 -25.04 -10.94
N VAL A 59 6.30 -24.53 -9.74
CA VAL A 59 7.44 -25.04 -8.95
C VAL A 59 7.24 -26.49 -8.54
N ALA A 60 6.04 -26.87 -8.08
CA ALA A 60 5.74 -28.25 -7.70
C ALA A 60 5.91 -29.23 -8.87
N VAL A 61 5.42 -28.88 -10.06
CA VAL A 61 5.59 -29.68 -11.28
C VAL A 61 7.06 -29.80 -11.65
N PHE A 62 7.82 -28.70 -11.60
CA PHE A 62 9.25 -28.71 -11.89
C PHE A 62 10.02 -29.66 -10.96
N VAL A 63 9.76 -29.59 -9.65
CA VAL A 63 10.39 -30.47 -8.65
C VAL A 63 10.05 -31.94 -8.91
N LEU A 64 8.78 -32.24 -9.21
CA LEU A 64 8.35 -33.60 -9.55
C LEU A 64 9.08 -34.15 -10.79
N LEU A 65 9.18 -33.35 -11.85
CA LEU A 65 9.90 -33.73 -13.06
C LEU A 65 11.39 -33.95 -12.79
N PHE A 66 11.99 -33.09 -11.98
CA PHE A 66 13.40 -33.21 -11.60
C PHE A 66 13.67 -34.52 -10.83
N ILE A 67 12.83 -34.83 -9.84
CA ILE A 67 12.93 -36.08 -9.08
C ILE A 67 12.71 -37.28 -10.00
N ALA A 68 11.69 -37.28 -10.83
CA ALA A 68 11.39 -38.38 -11.75
C ALA A 68 12.57 -38.64 -12.70
N THR A 69 13.15 -37.58 -13.28
CA THR A 69 14.31 -37.67 -14.17
C THR A 69 15.54 -38.19 -13.42
N GLY A 70 15.79 -37.69 -12.21
CA GLY A 70 16.90 -38.15 -11.39
C GLY A 70 16.78 -39.62 -11.01
N VAL A 71 15.59 -40.07 -10.62
CA VAL A 71 15.32 -41.48 -10.33
C VAL A 71 15.53 -42.35 -11.56
N LEU A 72 15.01 -41.93 -12.71
CA LEU A 72 15.20 -42.64 -13.98
C LEU A 72 16.68 -42.78 -14.32
N LEU A 73 17.46 -41.70 -14.22
CA LEU A 73 18.89 -41.72 -14.49
C LEU A 73 19.65 -42.64 -13.52
N VAL A 74 19.26 -42.66 -12.23
CA VAL A 74 19.84 -43.58 -11.25
C VAL A 74 19.50 -45.03 -11.57
N MET A 75 18.28 -45.31 -12.01
CA MET A 75 17.87 -46.65 -12.44
C MET A 75 18.70 -47.10 -13.66
N ASP A 76 18.84 -46.23 -14.66
CA ASP A 76 19.64 -46.49 -15.87
C ASP A 76 21.14 -46.70 -15.58
N LEU A 77 21.66 -46.10 -14.51
CA LEU A 77 23.04 -46.29 -14.09
C LEU A 77 23.26 -47.61 -13.32
N LEU A 78 22.22 -48.10 -12.65
CA LEU A 78 22.31 -49.25 -11.76
C LEU A 78 22.08 -50.60 -12.48
N PHE A 79 21.32 -50.60 -13.57
CA PHE A 79 20.99 -51.79 -14.38
C PHE A 79 21.75 -51.81 -15.70
#